data_AF-H5XK39-F1
#
_entry.id   AF-H5XK39-F1
#
_cell.length_a   1.000
_cell.length_b   1.000
_cell.length_c   1.000
_cell.angle_alpha   90.00
_cell.angle_beta   90.00
_cell.angle_gamma   90.00
#
_symmetry.space_group_name_H-M   'P 1'
#
loop_
_entity.id
_entity.type
_entity.pdbx_description
1 polymer ?
#
loop_
_entity_poly.entity_id
_entity_poly.type
_entity_poly.pdbx_seq_one_letter_code
_entity_poly.pdbx_strand_id
1 'polypeptide(L)' 'MGAHALGAAAVENESRWQLANLRERERSALRTLPSPGADSSGPLGPGLLSRGILGTTIREIQLRLE' A
#
# COMPACT_ATOMS: atom_id res chain seq x y z
N MET A 1 -18.09 11.78 14.47
CA MET A 1 -17.31 11.77 13.20
C MET A 1 -15.85 12.24 13.40
N GLY A 2 -15.15 11.86 14.49
CA GLY A 2 -13.81 12.44 14.81
C GLY A 2 -12.62 11.48 14.68
N ALA A 3 -12.71 10.27 15.23
CA ALA A 3 -11.57 9.35 15.31
C ALA A 3 -11.20 8.69 13.96
N HIS A 4 -12.18 8.37 13.12
CA HIS A 4 -11.94 7.75 11.81
C HIS A 4 -11.23 8.70 10.83
N ALA A 5 -11.51 10.01 10.92
CA ALA A 5 -10.86 11.02 10.09
C ALA A 5 -9.39 11.25 10.49
N LEU A 6 -9.08 11.23 11.80
CA LEU A 6 -7.70 11.30 12.30
C LEU A 6 -6.89 10.07 11.88
N GLY A 7 -7.50 8.88 11.90
CA GLY A 7 -6.88 7.66 11.39
C GLY A 7 -6.55 7.73 9.90
N ALA A 8 -7.49 8.21 9.07
CA ALA A 8 -7.25 8.39 7.64
C ALA A 8 -6.13 9.40 7.35
N ALA A 9 -6.09 10.53 8.08
CA ALA A 9 -5.04 11.52 7.93
C ALA A 9 -3.66 10.98 8.35
N ALA A 10 -3.60 10.15 9.41
CA ALA A 10 -2.37 9.49 9.84
C ALA A 10 -1.85 8.51 8.78
N VAL A 11 -2.75 7.68 8.22
CA VAL A 11 -2.40 6.73 7.13
C VAL A 11 -1.87 7.45 5.90
N GLU A 12 -2.52 8.54 5.49
CA GLU A 12 -2.09 9.35 4.36
C GLU A 12 -0.72 10.00 4.62
N ASN A 13 -0.52 10.58 5.81
CA ASN A 13 0.76 11.21 6.15
C ASN A 13 1.92 10.21 6.19
N GLU A 14 1.68 9.03 6.77
CA GLU A 14 2.65 7.94 6.81
C GLU A 14 2.96 7.43 5.40
N SER A 15 1.94 7.23 4.56
CA SER A 15 2.13 6.79 3.17
C SER A 15 3.00 7.77 2.38
N ARG A 16 2.76 9.08 2.52
CA ARG A 16 3.61 10.12 1.90
C ARG A 16 5.04 10.08 2.41
N TRP A 17 5.23 9.94 3.72
CA TRP A 17 6.55 9.86 4.32
C TRP A 17 7.32 8.63 3.80
N GLN A 18 6.69 7.45 3.77
CA GLN A 18 7.32 6.24 3.24
C GLN A 18 7.71 6.41 1.77
N LEU A 19 6.79 6.90 0.93
CA LEU A 19 7.03 7.14 -0.49
C LEU A 19 8.18 8.13 -0.72
N ALA A 20 8.29 9.18 0.09
CA ALA A 20 9.38 10.15 -0.01
C ALA A 20 10.75 9.55 0.35
N ASN A 21 10.79 8.57 1.26
CA ASN A 21 12.03 7.95 1.74
C ASN A 21 12.50 6.75 0.90
N LEU A 22 11.72 6.29 -0.09
CA LEU A 22 12.16 5.22 -0.99
C LEU A 22 13.36 5.64 -1.84
N ARG A 23 14.30 4.72 -2.03
CA ARG A 23 15.35 4.80 -3.05
C ARG A 23 14.82 4.30 -4.38
N GLU A 24 15.49 4.66 -5.47
CA GLU A 24 15.05 4.29 -6.82
C GLU A 24 14.91 2.78 -7.03
N ARG A 25 15.88 2.00 -6.53
CA ARG A 25 15.81 0.53 -6.57
C ARG A 25 14.59 -0.05 -5.86
N GLU A 26 14.13 0.58 -4.79
CA GLU A 26 12.96 0.14 -4.03
C GLU A 26 11.68 0.53 -4.76
N ARG A 27 11.62 1.74 -5.34
CA ARG A 27 10.51 2.14 -6.22
C ARG A 27 10.36 1.16 -7.38
N SER A 28 11.44 0.87 -8.10
CA SER A 28 11.43 -0.08 -9.22
C SER A 28 11.00 -1.47 -8.80
N ALA A 29 11.47 -1.97 -7.65
CA ALA A 29 11.04 -3.28 -7.14
C ALA A 29 9.56 -3.31 -6.74
N LEU A 30 9.04 -2.23 -6.14
CA LEU A 30 7.63 -2.16 -5.75
C LEU A 30 6.70 -2.06 -6.96
N ARG A 31 7.11 -1.40 -8.05
CA ARG A 31 6.35 -1.30 -9.31
C ARG A 31 6.16 -2.64 -10.02
N THR A 32 6.97 -3.65 -9.73
CA THR A 32 6.84 -4.99 -10.33
C THR A 32 5.96 -5.93 -9.52
N LEU A 33 5.55 -5.53 -8.31
CA LEU A 33 4.69 -6.36 -7.48
C LEU A 33 3.26 -6.39 -8.04
N PRO A 34 2.60 -7.57 -8.07
CA PRO A 34 1.18 -7.64 -8.42
C PRO A 34 0.33 -6.94 -7.36
N SER A 35 -0.91 -6.57 -7.71
CA SER A 35 -1.87 -6.10 -6.72
C SER A 35 -2.15 -7.20 -5.67
N PRO A 36 -2.28 -6.85 -4.38
CA PRO A 36 -2.63 -7.82 -3.35
C PRO A 36 -3.92 -8.58 -3.69
N GLY A 37 -3.90 -9.89 -3.52
CA GLY A 37 -5.00 -10.80 -3.80
C GLY A 37 -5.21 -11.18 -5.27
N ALA A 38 -4.45 -10.64 -6.22
CA ALA A 38 -4.65 -10.89 -7.64
C ALA A 38 -4.26 -12.32 -8.07
N ASP A 39 -3.17 -12.84 -7.52
CA ASP A 39 -2.69 -14.20 -7.78
C ASP A 39 -2.85 -15.06 -6.52
N SER A 40 -3.75 -16.04 -6.56
CA SER A 40 -4.02 -16.93 -5.43
C SER A 40 -2.87 -17.86 -5.06
N SER A 41 -1.93 -18.09 -5.96
CA SER A 41 -0.76 -18.94 -5.75
C SER A 41 0.50 -18.13 -5.41
N GLY A 42 0.44 -16.80 -5.51
CA GLY A 42 1.56 -15.91 -5.29
C GLY A 42 1.73 -15.44 -3.84
N PRO A 43 2.90 -14.89 -3.49
CA PRO A 43 3.21 -14.42 -2.12
C PRO A 43 2.33 -13.26 -1.66
N LEU A 44 1.69 -12.55 -2.58
CA LEU A 44 0.71 -11.49 -2.31
C LEU A 44 -0.74 -11.96 -2.56
N GLY A 45 -1.01 -13.26 -2.51
CA GLY A 45 -2.37 -13.79 -2.69
C GLY A 45 -3.38 -13.36 -1.62
N PRO A 46 -4.61 -13.93 -1.66
CA PRO A 46 -5.65 -13.59 -0.71
C PRO A 46 -5.19 -13.73 0.75
N GLY A 47 -5.37 -12.69 1.56
CA GLY A 47 -4.90 -12.72 2.94
C GLY A 47 -5.00 -11.36 3.63
N LEU A 48 -4.22 -11.18 4.71
CA LEU A 48 -4.23 -9.95 5.50
C LEU A 48 -3.88 -8.72 4.67
N LEU A 49 -2.91 -8.86 3.76
CA LEU A 49 -2.45 -7.76 2.90
C LEU A 49 -3.44 -7.39 1.79
N SER A 50 -4.45 -8.23 1.50
CA SER A 50 -5.45 -7.92 0.49
C SER A 50 -6.76 -7.35 1.05
N ARG A 51 -6.90 -7.30 2.38
CA ARG A 51 -8.15 -6.99 3.10
C ARG A 51 -8.03 -5.75 3.99
N GLY A 52 -9.18 -5.15 4.30
CA GLY A 52 -9.30 -4.04 5.25
C GLY A 52 -8.43 -2.83 4.88
N ILE A 53 -8.05 -2.04 5.89
CA ILE A 53 -7.24 -0.84 5.69
C ILE A 53 -5.88 -1.15 5.05
N LEU A 54 -5.24 -2.27 5.40
CA LEU A 54 -3.96 -2.68 4.80
C LEU A 54 -4.08 -2.87 3.29
N GLY A 55 -5.09 -3.62 2.84
CA GLY A 55 -5.32 -3.84 1.42
C GLY A 55 -5.63 -2.57 0.65
N THR A 56 -6.39 -1.64 1.24
CA THR A 56 -6.66 -0.34 0.62
C THR A 56 -5.38 0.49 0.52
N THR A 57 -4.65 0.65 1.63
CA THR A 57 -3.43 1.45 1.69
C THR A 57 -2.33 0.93 0.76
N ILE A 58 -2.11 -0.40 0.69
CA ILE A 58 -1.10 -0.97 -0.23
C ILE A 58 -1.44 -0.67 -1.69
N ARG A 59 -2.72 -0.78 -2.09
CA ARG A 59 -3.14 -0.47 -3.47
C ARG A 59 -2.99 1.00 -3.79
N GLU A 60 -3.30 1.90 -2.85
CA GLU A 60 -3.05 3.33 -3.05
C GLU A 60 -1.55 3.65 -3.16
N ILE A 61 -0.70 2.99 -2.38
CA ILE A 61 0.77 3.13 -2.51
C ILE A 61 1.22 2.65 -3.89
N GLN A 62 0.73 1.50 -4.38
CA GLN A 62 1.05 1.00 -5.72
C GLN A 62 0.62 2.00 -6.81
N LEU A 63 -0.57 2.59 -6.72
CA LEU A 63 -1.05 3.61 -7.67
C LEU A 63 -0.19 4.88 -7.67
N ARG A 64 0.38 5.28 -6.52
CA ARG A 64 1.26 6.45 -6.40
C ARG A 64 2.69 6.19 -6.91
N LEU A 65 3.03 4.93 -7.20
CA LEU A 65 4.34 4.52 -7.75
C LEU A 65 4.33 4.38 -9.28
N GLU A 66 3.15 4.37 -9.91
CA GLU A 66 2.98 4.39 -11.38
C GLU A 66 3.46 5.71 -11.98
#